data_AF-A0A3M2EDN7-F1
#
_entry.id   AF-A0A3M2EDN7-F1
#
_cell.length_a   1.000
_cell.length_b   1.000
_cell.length_c   1.000
_cell.angle_alpha   90.00
_cell.angle_beta   90.00
_cell.angle_gamma   90.00
#
_symmetry.space_group_name_H-M   'P 1'
#
loop_
_entity.id
_entity.type
_entity.pdbx_description
1 polymer ?
#
loop_
_entity_poly.entity_id
_entity_poly.type
_entity_poly.pdbx_seq_one_letter_code
_entity_poly.pdbx_strand_id
1 'polypeptide(L)'
;MSGEPNRARDPRLDFFRGLAMFIILLAHTPGNGWTLWIPARFGFSDATEIFVFCSGFASALAFGAIFLRRGWLIGTARIAWRIWQVYWAQIGMVLATALLLYLVDRQGWGDPAIRYVARVPLPPLFEDTGEALLGLATLTWVPNYFDILPMYLVILAMVPAVMAIRRIAGAGAVAVVLAAMWLATNLGLMDLPSRPWAPDIPWFFNPFAWQLVFFTGFALAMGWLPAPPVSRRLVRLAAAYVLLTLPIAWFRIHQGLWLPDDWLVQDWIAELRALSEPLWWKTWLGAARYVHFLALAYLAWVAVGPGGRRLSEGWAPPGRPSAAVQWLAAAVALATLPYSGSTRSPASRRRWTAGCITSFRSPRRAGSGPISWCPASGSAWCSWPICWRWWCWAGPPSARAGAPS
;
A
#
# COMPACT_ATOMS: atom_id res chain seq x y z
N MET A 1 -34.23 -29.24 -2.39
CA MET A 1 -33.41 -28.02 -2.28
C MET A 1 -32.01 -28.35 -2.77
N SER A 2 -31.76 -28.19 -4.06
CA SER A 2 -30.42 -28.31 -4.64
C SER A 2 -29.56 -27.20 -4.06
N GLY A 3 -28.57 -27.58 -3.24
CA GLY A 3 -27.58 -26.63 -2.74
C GLY A 3 -26.93 -25.93 -3.92
N GLU A 4 -27.08 -24.61 -4.00
CA GLU A 4 -26.29 -23.80 -4.93
C GLU A 4 -24.82 -24.20 -4.76
N PRO A 5 -24.10 -24.56 -5.84
CA PRO A 5 -22.69 -24.90 -5.73
C PRO A 5 -21.97 -23.74 -5.05
N ASN A 6 -21.38 -24.02 -3.89
CA ASN A 6 -20.58 -23.06 -3.14
C ASN A 6 -19.57 -22.45 -4.12
N ARG A 7 -19.75 -21.15 -4.43
CA ARG A 7 -18.97 -20.45 -5.44
C ARG A 7 -17.50 -20.66 -5.10
N ALA A 8 -16.79 -21.46 -5.90
CA ALA A 8 -15.43 -21.87 -5.60
C ALA A 8 -14.59 -20.60 -5.37
N ARG A 9 -14.01 -20.47 -4.18
CA ARG A 9 -13.14 -19.35 -3.82
C ARG A 9 -11.90 -19.39 -4.71
N ASP A 10 -11.43 -18.22 -5.15
CA ASP A 10 -10.18 -18.13 -5.89
C ASP A 10 -9.00 -18.16 -4.91
N PRO A 11 -8.23 -19.26 -4.82
CA PRO A 11 -7.16 -19.39 -3.84
C PRO A 11 -6.05 -18.34 -4.05
N ARG A 12 -5.88 -17.83 -5.27
CA ARG A 12 -4.90 -16.78 -5.56
C ARG A 12 -5.30 -15.49 -4.85
N LEU A 13 -6.58 -15.13 -4.94
CA LEU A 13 -7.10 -13.91 -4.32
C LEU A 13 -6.97 -13.98 -2.80
N ASP A 14 -7.33 -15.11 -2.20
CA ASP A 14 -7.23 -15.30 -0.75
C ASP A 14 -5.77 -15.23 -0.28
N PHE A 15 -4.85 -15.88 -1.01
CA PHE A 15 -3.42 -15.87 -0.69
C PHE A 15 -2.81 -14.46 -0.80
N PHE A 16 -2.94 -13.79 -1.95
CA PHE A 16 -2.30 -12.48 -2.15
C PHE A 16 -2.91 -11.40 -1.25
N ARG A 17 -4.21 -11.49 -0.94
CA ARG A 17 -4.85 -10.60 0.04
C ARG A 17 -4.28 -10.83 1.44
N GLY A 18 -4.11 -12.08 1.86
CA GLY A 18 -3.49 -12.42 3.14
C GLY A 18 -2.03 -11.96 3.21
N LEU A 19 -1.26 -12.18 2.15
CA LEU A 19 0.13 -11.73 2.02
C LEU A 19 0.24 -10.19 2.15
N ALA A 20 -0.64 -9.45 1.48
CA ALA A 20 -0.66 -7.99 1.58
C ALA A 20 -0.94 -7.53 3.02
N MET A 21 -1.92 -8.12 3.71
CA MET A 21 -2.21 -7.81 5.12
C MET A 21 -1.03 -8.11 6.03
N PHE A 22 -0.36 -9.24 5.82
CA PHE A 22 0.81 -9.61 6.60
C PHE A 22 1.98 -8.62 6.40
N ILE A 23 2.26 -8.23 5.15
CA ILE A 23 3.30 -7.24 4.87
C ILE A 23 2.95 -5.87 5.46
N ILE A 24 1.69 -5.43 5.37
CA ILE A 24 1.25 -4.16 5.96
C ILE A 24 1.45 -4.17 7.48
N LEU A 25 1.13 -5.26 8.17
CA LEU A 25 1.40 -5.42 9.60
C LEU A 25 2.89 -5.23 9.91
N LEU A 26 3.78 -5.91 9.17
CA LEU A 26 5.22 -5.76 9.34
C LEU A 26 5.70 -4.33 9.04
N ALA A 27 5.11 -3.67 8.06
CA ALA A 27 5.47 -2.30 7.68
C ALA A 27 5.04 -1.25 8.73
N HIS A 28 4.01 -1.55 9.52
CA HIS A 28 3.41 -0.60 10.46
C HIS A 28 3.64 -0.95 11.94
N THR A 29 4.36 -2.02 12.24
CA THR A 29 4.76 -2.34 13.61
C THR A 29 6.13 -1.70 13.90
N PRO A 30 6.24 -0.70 14.78
CA PRO A 30 7.53 -0.07 15.07
C PRO A 30 8.51 -1.07 15.73
N GLY A 31 9.82 -0.84 15.55
CA GLY A 31 10.85 -1.60 16.24
C GLY A 31 11.11 -3.02 15.74
N ASN A 32 10.47 -3.47 14.65
CA ASN A 32 10.73 -4.80 14.09
C ASN A 32 11.76 -4.75 12.94
N GLY A 33 12.71 -5.69 12.93
CA GLY A 33 13.73 -5.79 11.88
C GLY A 33 13.18 -6.30 10.54
N TRP A 34 12.03 -6.96 10.55
CA TRP A 34 11.38 -7.49 9.34
C TRP A 34 10.90 -6.37 8.40
N THR A 35 10.66 -5.16 8.89
CA THR A 35 10.38 -3.96 8.08
C THR A 35 11.51 -3.62 7.09
N LEU A 36 12.73 -4.12 7.30
CA LEU A 36 13.85 -3.96 6.36
C LEU A 36 13.78 -4.94 5.18
N TRP A 37 12.88 -5.92 5.23
CA TRP A 37 12.76 -7.03 4.28
C TRP A 37 11.39 -7.10 3.60
N ILE A 38 10.62 -6.02 3.64
CA ILE A 38 9.34 -5.89 2.92
C ILE A 38 9.56 -5.41 1.47
N PRO A 39 8.64 -5.69 0.53
CA PRO A 39 8.76 -5.25 -0.87
C PRO A 39 9.03 -3.75 -1.06
N ALA A 40 8.46 -2.90 -0.19
CA ALA A 40 8.67 -1.45 -0.20
C ALA A 40 10.15 -1.04 -0.08
N ARG A 41 11.00 -1.94 0.40
CA ARG A 41 12.44 -1.70 0.55
C ARG A 41 13.22 -1.98 -0.71
N PHE A 42 12.70 -2.77 -1.65
CA PHE A 42 13.44 -3.27 -2.81
C PHE A 42 12.90 -2.76 -4.15
N GLY A 43 11.79 -2.02 -4.16
CA GLY A 43 11.12 -1.64 -5.40
C GLY A 43 10.25 -0.40 -5.24
N PHE A 44 9.69 0.06 -6.36
CA PHE A 44 8.81 1.23 -6.34
C PHE A 44 7.43 0.90 -5.77
N SER A 45 6.90 -0.30 -6.01
CA SER A 45 5.60 -0.71 -5.44
C SER A 45 5.78 -1.48 -4.12
N ASP A 46 4.75 -1.47 -3.29
CA ASP A 46 4.72 -2.15 -2.01
C ASP A 46 3.43 -2.99 -1.84
N ALA A 47 3.07 -3.33 -0.60
CA ALA A 47 1.88 -4.12 -0.32
C ALA A 47 0.57 -3.36 -0.59
N THR A 48 0.61 -2.03 -0.68
CA THR A 48 -0.57 -1.22 -0.96
C THR A 48 -1.11 -1.52 -2.35
N GLU A 49 -0.29 -1.61 -3.39
CA GLU A 49 -0.76 -1.90 -4.74
C GLU A 49 -1.38 -3.30 -4.82
N ILE A 50 -0.78 -4.29 -4.14
CA ILE A 50 -1.35 -5.65 -4.04
C ILE A 50 -2.74 -5.58 -3.39
N PHE A 51 -2.86 -4.88 -2.27
CA PHE A 51 -4.13 -4.75 -1.55
C PHE A 51 -5.20 -4.05 -2.39
N VAL A 52 -4.88 -2.95 -3.06
CA VAL A 52 -5.82 -2.17 -3.87
C VAL A 52 -6.24 -2.96 -5.12
N PHE A 53 -5.31 -3.62 -5.79
CA PHE A 53 -5.59 -4.49 -6.92
C PHE A 53 -6.51 -5.66 -6.55
N CYS A 54 -6.18 -6.38 -5.48
CA CYS A 54 -7.00 -7.47 -4.97
C CYS A 54 -8.40 -6.97 -4.54
N SER A 55 -8.49 -5.76 -3.98
CA SER A 55 -9.77 -5.15 -3.62
C SER A 55 -10.64 -4.83 -4.85
N GLY A 56 -10.03 -4.38 -5.93
CA GLY A 56 -10.69 -4.19 -7.23
C GLY A 56 -11.18 -5.50 -7.83
N PHE A 57 -10.31 -6.52 -7.84
CA PHE A 57 -10.63 -7.85 -8.32
C PHE A 57 -11.79 -8.48 -7.52
N ALA A 58 -11.73 -8.40 -6.18
CA ALA A 58 -12.79 -8.88 -5.30
C ALA A 58 -14.10 -8.11 -5.49
N SER A 59 -14.03 -6.79 -5.67
CA SER A 59 -15.20 -5.95 -5.92
C SER A 59 -15.91 -6.30 -7.23
N ALA A 60 -15.16 -6.61 -8.29
CA ALA A 60 -15.74 -7.11 -9.53
C ALA A 60 -16.49 -8.44 -9.32
N LEU A 61 -15.89 -9.39 -8.58
CA LEU A 61 -16.54 -10.67 -8.28
C LEU A 61 -17.81 -10.51 -7.43
N ALA A 62 -17.77 -9.59 -6.45
CA ALA A 62 -18.86 -9.36 -5.51
C ALA A 62 -20.01 -8.55 -6.12
N PHE A 63 -19.70 -7.48 -6.86
CA PHE A 63 -20.68 -6.50 -7.32
C PHE A 63 -20.89 -6.52 -8.84
N GLY A 64 -19.88 -6.86 -9.64
CA GLY A 64 -19.97 -6.83 -11.10
C GLY A 64 -21.09 -7.69 -11.67
N ALA A 65 -21.26 -8.92 -11.15
CA ALA A 65 -22.37 -9.80 -11.55
C ALA A 65 -23.75 -9.22 -11.22
N ILE A 66 -23.85 -8.32 -10.24
CA ILE A 66 -25.10 -7.72 -9.80
C ILE A 66 -25.54 -6.64 -10.78
N PHE A 67 -24.61 -5.79 -11.21
CA PHE A 67 -24.88 -4.81 -12.26
C PHE A 67 -25.36 -5.48 -13.55
N LEU A 68 -24.84 -6.66 -13.86
CA LEU A 68 -25.23 -7.44 -15.05
C LEU A 68 -26.58 -8.15 -14.87
N ARG A 69 -26.83 -8.80 -13.72
CA ARG A 69 -28.02 -9.66 -13.52
C ARG A 69 -29.23 -8.96 -12.93
N ARG A 70 -29.02 -7.94 -12.09
CA ARG A 70 -30.08 -7.23 -11.33
C ARG A 70 -30.19 -5.75 -11.71
N GLY A 71 -29.44 -5.32 -12.73
CA GLY A 71 -29.47 -3.96 -13.25
C GLY A 71 -28.64 -2.97 -12.46
N TRP A 72 -28.49 -1.77 -13.04
CA TRP A 72 -27.59 -0.73 -12.54
C TRP A 72 -28.02 -0.20 -11.16
N LEU A 73 -29.31 0.04 -10.93
CA LEU A 73 -29.83 0.58 -9.67
C LEU A 73 -29.51 -0.32 -8.47
N ILE A 74 -29.77 -1.63 -8.58
CA ILE A 74 -29.48 -2.58 -7.50
C ILE A 74 -27.96 -2.73 -7.29
N GLY A 75 -27.17 -2.69 -8.36
CA GLY A 75 -25.72 -2.63 -8.29
C GLY A 75 -25.24 -1.41 -7.49
N THR A 76 -25.73 -0.23 -7.84
CA THR A 76 -25.44 1.04 -7.15
C THR A 76 -25.85 1.01 -5.68
N ALA A 77 -27.05 0.52 -5.37
CA ALA A 77 -27.52 0.42 -3.98
C ALA A 77 -26.62 -0.50 -3.12
N ARG A 78 -26.13 -1.61 -3.68
CA ARG A 78 -25.19 -2.49 -2.95
C ARG A 78 -23.82 -1.88 -2.77
N ILE A 79 -23.34 -1.09 -3.73
CA ILE A 79 -22.12 -0.30 -3.58
C ILE A 79 -22.30 0.77 -2.49
N ALA A 80 -23.41 1.50 -2.50
CA ALA A 80 -23.73 2.51 -1.49
C ALA A 80 -23.79 1.89 -0.08
N TRP A 81 -24.41 0.72 0.07
CA TRP A 81 -24.41 -0.01 1.33
C TRP A 81 -22.98 -0.41 1.77
N ARG A 82 -22.13 -0.81 0.82
CA ARG A 82 -20.73 -1.13 1.13
C ARG A 82 -19.94 0.11 1.56
N ILE A 83 -20.15 1.24 0.89
CA ILE A 83 -19.57 2.54 1.26
C ILE A 83 -20.00 2.91 2.68
N TRP A 84 -21.29 2.79 3.01
CA TRP A 84 -21.81 3.03 4.36
C TRP A 84 -21.11 2.19 5.43
N GLN A 85 -20.93 0.89 5.19
CA GLN A 85 -20.22 0.00 6.12
C GLN A 85 -18.77 0.44 6.35
N VAL A 86 -18.04 0.73 5.26
CA VAL A 86 -16.62 1.09 5.35
C VAL A 86 -16.44 2.49 5.95
N TYR A 87 -17.37 3.40 5.67
CA TYR A 87 -17.39 4.75 6.26
C TYR A 87 -17.50 4.71 7.78
N TRP A 88 -18.43 3.92 8.33
CA TRP A 88 -18.51 3.80 9.79
C TRP A 88 -17.36 2.99 10.38
N ALA A 89 -16.87 1.98 9.66
CA ALA A 89 -15.69 1.23 10.08
C ALA A 89 -14.44 2.13 10.17
N GLN A 90 -14.24 3.06 9.24
CA GLN A 90 -13.09 3.97 9.28
C GLN A 90 -13.19 4.99 10.42
N ILE A 91 -14.38 5.58 10.65
CA ILE A 91 -14.61 6.45 11.82
C ILE A 91 -14.34 5.69 13.11
N GLY A 92 -14.95 4.51 13.26
CA GLY A 92 -14.78 3.67 14.44
C GLY A 92 -13.33 3.27 14.67
N MET A 93 -12.58 2.96 13.61
CA MET A 93 -11.16 2.61 13.70
C MET A 93 -10.30 3.79 14.19
N VAL A 94 -10.52 4.99 13.67
CA VAL A 94 -9.78 6.20 14.10
C VAL A 94 -10.07 6.50 15.56
N LEU A 95 -11.35 6.52 15.96
CA LEU A 95 -11.76 6.81 17.33
C LEU A 95 -11.30 5.74 18.32
N ALA A 96 -11.40 4.45 17.96
CA ALA A 96 -10.92 3.35 18.79
C ALA A 96 -9.39 3.41 18.97
N THR A 97 -8.65 3.77 17.92
CA THR A 97 -7.19 3.93 18.01
C THR A 97 -6.82 5.13 18.89
N ALA A 98 -7.50 6.26 18.72
CA ALA A 98 -7.30 7.44 19.57
C ALA A 98 -7.55 7.12 21.04
N LEU A 99 -8.65 6.43 21.34
CA LEU A 99 -8.98 5.98 22.70
C LEU A 99 -7.92 5.02 23.25
N LEU A 100 -7.49 4.02 22.47
CA LEU A 100 -6.48 3.05 22.91
C LEU A 100 -5.15 3.73 23.25
N LEU A 101 -4.65 4.60 22.36
CA LEU A 101 -3.38 5.30 22.58
C LEU A 101 -3.48 6.27 23.77
N TYR A 102 -4.62 6.94 23.93
CA TYR A 102 -4.88 7.78 25.10
C TYR A 102 -4.87 6.98 26.39
N LEU A 103 -5.47 5.78 26.43
CA LEU A 103 -5.44 4.90 27.58
C LEU A 103 -4.01 4.41 27.90
N VAL A 104 -3.22 4.08 26.89
CA VAL A 104 -1.81 3.69 27.07
C VAL A 104 -1.02 4.82 27.73
N ASP A 105 -1.16 6.06 27.23
CA ASP A 105 -0.52 7.24 27.81
C ASP A 105 -1.02 7.51 29.24
N ARG A 106 -2.33 7.47 29.44
CA ARG A 106 -2.95 7.86 30.72
C ARG A 106 -2.71 6.87 31.85
N GLN A 107 -2.60 5.57 31.51
CA GLN A 107 -2.37 4.50 32.48
C GLN A 107 -0.90 4.10 32.60
N GLY A 108 0.00 4.69 31.80
CA GLY A 108 1.42 4.40 31.84
C GLY A 108 1.75 2.96 31.42
N TRP A 109 0.98 2.37 30.52
CA TRP A 109 1.24 1.00 30.01
C TRP A 109 2.43 0.96 29.03
N GLY A 110 2.80 2.10 28.47
CA GLY A 110 3.92 2.23 27.55
C GLY A 110 5.18 2.80 28.20
N ASP A 111 6.18 3.10 27.38
CA ASP A 111 7.39 3.80 27.80
C ASP A 111 7.03 5.24 28.28
N PRO A 112 7.35 5.62 29.53
CA PRO A 112 7.08 6.97 30.06
C PRO A 112 7.72 8.10 29.26
N ALA A 113 8.79 7.83 28.49
CA ALA A 113 9.44 8.82 27.63
C ALA A 113 8.68 9.07 26.32
N ILE A 114 7.64 8.29 26.02
CA ILE A 114 6.91 8.33 24.76
C ILE A 114 5.46 8.73 25.00
N ARG A 115 5.01 9.80 24.34
CA ARG A 115 3.58 10.12 24.21
C ARG A 115 3.00 9.40 22.99
N TYR A 116 2.32 8.30 23.21
CA TYR A 116 1.77 7.41 22.18
C TYR A 116 0.69 8.08 21.33
N VAL A 117 -0.17 8.93 21.91
CA VAL A 117 -1.18 9.71 21.16
C VAL A 117 -0.54 10.59 20.08
N ALA A 118 0.68 11.08 20.32
CA ALA A 118 1.40 11.94 19.39
C ALA A 118 2.22 11.16 18.34
N ARG A 119 2.29 9.82 18.42
CA ARG A 119 3.02 8.98 17.45
C ARG A 119 2.25 8.77 16.14
N VAL A 120 0.96 9.04 16.16
CA VAL A 120 0.03 8.95 15.03
C VAL A 120 -0.60 10.34 14.90
N PRO A 121 -0.97 10.82 13.70
CA PRO A 121 -1.53 12.16 13.51
C PRO A 121 -2.98 12.28 14.04
N LEU A 122 -3.17 12.02 15.33
CA LEU A 122 -4.41 12.13 16.10
C LEU A 122 -4.48 13.30 17.09
N PRO A 123 -3.40 14.09 17.40
CA PRO A 123 -3.53 15.26 18.26
C PRO A 123 -4.69 16.22 17.93
N PRO A 124 -5.07 16.45 16.66
CA PRO A 124 -6.22 17.30 16.35
C PRO A 124 -7.53 16.87 17.03
N LEU A 125 -7.76 15.57 17.29
CA LEU A 125 -8.97 15.11 18.01
C LEU A 125 -9.04 15.61 19.46
N PHE A 126 -7.90 15.96 20.06
CA PHE A 126 -7.79 16.38 21.45
C PHE A 126 -7.56 17.88 21.60
N GLU A 127 -6.91 18.50 20.61
CA GLU A 127 -6.56 19.93 20.61
C GLU A 127 -7.65 20.78 19.97
N ASP A 128 -8.30 20.28 18.91
CA ASP A 128 -9.42 20.92 18.21
C ASP A 128 -10.49 19.89 17.83
N THR A 129 -11.15 19.35 18.85
CA THR A 129 -12.09 18.23 18.71
C THR A 129 -13.21 18.53 17.72
N GLY A 130 -13.73 19.76 17.71
CA GLY A 130 -14.86 20.14 16.86
C GLY A 130 -14.49 20.09 15.38
N GLU A 131 -13.40 20.77 15.00
CA GLU A 131 -12.92 20.79 13.62
C GLU A 131 -12.44 19.41 13.17
N ALA A 132 -11.76 18.66 14.04
CA ALA A 132 -11.29 17.31 13.74
C ALA A 132 -12.45 16.31 13.53
N LEU A 133 -13.50 16.34 14.36
CA LEU A 133 -14.66 15.46 14.19
C LEU A 133 -15.45 15.81 12.93
N LEU A 134 -15.65 17.11 12.65
CA LEU A 134 -16.27 17.55 11.40
C LEU A 134 -15.43 17.13 10.19
N GLY A 135 -14.12 17.31 10.29
CA GLY A 135 -13.16 16.91 9.25
C GLY A 135 -13.20 15.41 8.97
N LEU A 136 -13.20 14.58 10.02
CA LEU A 136 -13.26 13.13 9.92
C LEU A 136 -14.60 12.66 9.34
N ALA A 137 -15.72 13.25 9.77
CA ALA A 137 -17.06 12.90 9.28
C ALA A 137 -17.27 13.30 7.81
N THR A 138 -16.73 14.45 7.40
CA THR A 138 -16.82 14.95 6.03
C THR A 138 -15.73 14.42 5.10
N LEU A 139 -14.77 13.64 5.64
CA LEU A 139 -13.54 13.21 4.98
C LEU A 139 -12.66 14.38 4.50
N THR A 140 -12.89 15.61 4.95
CA THR A 140 -11.99 16.75 4.67
C THR A 140 -10.72 16.68 5.52
N TRP A 141 -10.75 15.90 6.61
CA TRP A 141 -9.56 15.46 7.33
C TRP A 141 -9.40 13.94 7.26
N VAL A 142 -8.29 13.49 6.70
CA VAL A 142 -7.90 12.08 6.65
C VAL A 142 -6.54 11.88 7.33
N PRO A 143 -6.49 11.35 8.57
CA PRO A 143 -5.23 11.16 9.27
C PRO A 143 -4.33 10.16 8.52
N ASN A 144 -3.05 10.50 8.32
CA ASN A 144 -2.09 9.57 7.71
C ASN A 144 -2.07 8.25 8.49
N TYR A 145 -1.87 7.14 7.78
CA TYR A 145 -2.05 5.73 8.21
C TYR A 145 -3.47 5.18 8.09
N PHE A 146 -4.50 6.03 8.09
CA PHE A 146 -5.90 5.62 7.96
C PHE A 146 -6.50 5.95 6.59
N ASP A 147 -5.77 6.70 5.77
CA ASP A 147 -6.20 7.33 4.52
C ASP A 147 -6.46 6.35 3.36
N ILE A 148 -6.04 5.09 3.49
CA ILE A 148 -6.34 4.04 2.50
C ILE A 148 -7.84 3.68 2.44
N LEU A 149 -8.56 3.77 3.57
CA LEU A 149 -9.99 3.47 3.61
C LEU A 149 -10.83 4.61 3.01
N PRO A 150 -10.62 5.90 3.35
CA PRO A 150 -11.21 7.02 2.62
C PRO A 150 -10.97 6.96 1.12
N MET A 151 -9.75 6.68 0.67
CA MET A 151 -9.46 6.49 -0.75
C MET A 151 -10.36 5.40 -1.37
N TYR A 152 -10.51 4.27 -0.67
CA TYR A 152 -11.37 3.17 -1.10
C TYR A 152 -12.86 3.56 -1.20
N LEU A 153 -13.38 4.42 -0.31
CA LEU A 153 -14.75 4.94 -0.41
C LEU A 153 -14.99 5.69 -1.71
N VAL A 154 -14.06 6.59 -2.07
CA VAL A 154 -14.14 7.39 -3.30
C VAL A 154 -14.07 6.47 -4.53
N ILE A 155 -13.13 5.52 -4.56
CA ILE A 155 -13.01 4.57 -5.66
C ILE A 155 -14.26 3.69 -5.81
N LEU A 156 -14.85 3.22 -4.70
CA LEU A 156 -16.13 2.50 -4.75
C LEU A 156 -17.26 3.36 -5.31
N ALA A 157 -17.31 4.65 -4.95
CA ALA A 157 -18.29 5.57 -5.50
C ALA A 157 -18.14 5.78 -7.01
N MET A 158 -16.94 5.55 -7.59
CA MET A 158 -16.73 5.55 -9.04
C MET A 158 -17.28 4.30 -9.74
N VAL A 159 -17.47 3.17 -9.04
CA VAL A 159 -17.88 1.89 -9.67
C VAL A 159 -19.18 2.01 -10.47
N PRO A 160 -20.28 2.59 -9.94
CA PRO A 160 -21.51 2.78 -10.72
C PRO A 160 -21.29 3.58 -12.02
N ALA A 161 -20.48 4.64 -11.97
CA ALA A 161 -20.16 5.46 -13.13
C ALA A 161 -19.34 4.66 -14.16
N VAL A 162 -18.31 3.93 -13.72
CA VAL A 162 -17.51 3.07 -14.59
C VAL A 162 -18.35 1.97 -15.23
N MET A 163 -19.27 1.36 -14.48
CA MET A 163 -20.22 0.36 -15.02
C MET A 163 -21.17 0.96 -16.05
N ALA A 164 -21.62 2.21 -15.85
CA ALA A 164 -22.45 2.92 -16.84
C ALA A 164 -21.65 3.23 -18.12
N ILE A 165 -20.42 3.75 -18.00
CA ILE A 165 -19.53 4.00 -19.14
C ILE A 165 -19.27 2.70 -19.89
N ARG A 166 -18.96 1.60 -19.17
CA ARG A 166 -18.77 0.28 -19.80
C ARG A 166 -19.98 -0.17 -20.59
N ARG A 167 -21.19 0.08 -20.09
CA ARG A 167 -22.45 -0.32 -20.74
C ARG A 167 -22.73 0.51 -21.99
N ILE A 168 -22.46 1.81 -21.95
CA ILE A 168 -22.81 2.77 -23.01
C ILE A 168 -21.73 2.82 -24.10
N ALA A 169 -20.46 2.89 -23.71
CA ALA A 169 -19.33 3.22 -24.59
C ALA A 169 -18.24 2.12 -24.63
N GLY A 170 -18.42 1.01 -23.92
CA GLY A 170 -17.51 -0.14 -23.98
C GLY A 170 -16.25 -0.02 -23.11
N ALA A 171 -15.38 -1.04 -23.18
CA ALA A 171 -14.20 -1.15 -22.33
C ALA A 171 -13.10 -0.13 -22.68
N GLY A 172 -12.96 0.25 -23.96
CA GLY A 172 -12.01 1.27 -24.40
C GLY A 172 -12.30 2.65 -23.80
N ALA A 173 -13.58 3.05 -23.75
CA ALA A 173 -13.99 4.29 -23.11
C ALA A 173 -13.68 4.32 -21.61
N VAL A 174 -13.88 3.19 -20.92
CA VAL A 174 -13.46 3.06 -19.51
C VAL A 174 -11.95 3.30 -19.40
N ALA A 175 -11.14 2.62 -20.21
CA ALA A 175 -9.67 2.78 -20.15
C ALA A 175 -9.24 4.24 -20.37
N VAL A 176 -9.85 4.94 -21.33
CA VAL A 176 -9.56 6.36 -21.61
C VAL A 176 -9.93 7.24 -20.41
N VAL A 177 -11.12 7.08 -19.82
CA VAL A 177 -11.56 7.89 -18.67
C VAL A 177 -10.64 7.68 -17.47
N LEU A 178 -10.31 6.43 -17.15
CA LEU A 178 -9.42 6.13 -16.01
C LEU A 178 -7.99 6.63 -16.25
N ALA A 179 -7.47 6.52 -17.48
CA ALA A 179 -6.16 7.06 -17.83
C ALA A 179 -6.14 8.59 -17.80
N ALA A 180 -7.20 9.25 -18.26
CA ALA A 180 -7.33 10.70 -18.23
C ALA A 180 -7.38 11.24 -16.79
N MET A 181 -8.15 10.59 -15.90
CA MET A 181 -8.17 10.94 -14.47
C MET A 181 -6.80 10.76 -13.81
N TRP A 182 -6.12 9.65 -14.10
CA TRP A 182 -4.76 9.41 -13.61
C TRP A 182 -3.76 10.46 -14.11
N LEU A 183 -3.83 10.83 -15.40
CA LEU A 183 -2.97 11.85 -16.00
C LEU A 183 -3.25 13.23 -15.39
N ALA A 184 -4.52 13.63 -15.27
CA ALA A 184 -4.91 14.89 -14.65
C ALA A 184 -4.40 14.98 -13.20
N THR A 185 -4.43 13.87 -12.47
CA THR A 185 -3.87 13.79 -11.12
C THR A 185 -2.35 13.98 -11.11
N ASN A 186 -1.62 13.37 -12.04
CA ASN A 186 -0.16 13.54 -12.17
C ASN A 186 0.24 14.94 -12.65
N LEU A 187 -0.69 15.69 -13.24
CA LEU A 187 -0.53 17.11 -13.58
C LEU A 187 -0.94 18.06 -12.43
N GLY A 188 -1.31 17.53 -11.26
CA GLY A 188 -1.72 18.31 -10.09
C GLY A 188 -3.13 18.92 -10.18
N LEU A 189 -3.97 18.45 -11.11
CA LEU A 189 -5.29 19.05 -11.38
C LEU A 189 -6.42 18.44 -10.51
N MET A 190 -6.15 17.35 -9.80
CA MET A 190 -7.16 16.57 -9.07
C MET A 190 -6.72 16.23 -7.64
N ASP A 191 -5.95 17.11 -7.01
CA ASP A 191 -5.58 16.92 -5.60
C ASP A 191 -6.73 17.29 -4.66
N LEU A 192 -6.92 16.45 -3.63
CA LEU A 192 -7.90 16.66 -2.57
C LEU A 192 -7.16 17.14 -1.32
N PRO A 193 -7.60 18.21 -0.62
CA PRO A 193 -6.98 18.64 0.63
C PRO A 193 -7.18 17.58 1.72
N SER A 194 -6.11 17.23 2.43
CA SER A 194 -6.13 16.18 3.47
C SER A 194 -6.57 16.67 4.85
N ARG A 195 -6.60 17.98 5.06
CA ARG A 195 -7.00 18.61 6.32
C ARG A 195 -7.42 20.08 6.11
N PRO A 196 -8.44 20.58 6.82
CA PRO A 196 -8.91 21.96 6.65
C PRO A 196 -7.86 23.04 7.00
N TRP A 197 -7.05 22.81 8.04
CA TRP A 197 -6.04 23.76 8.52
C TRP A 197 -4.72 23.76 7.72
N ALA A 198 -4.56 22.88 6.74
CA ALA A 198 -3.41 22.87 5.82
C ALA A 198 -3.87 22.37 4.43
N PRO A 199 -4.61 23.21 3.69
CA PRO A 199 -5.26 22.82 2.44
C PRO A 199 -4.26 22.50 1.31
N ASP A 200 -3.02 22.94 1.45
CA ASP A 200 -1.90 22.65 0.54
C ASP A 200 -1.38 21.20 0.64
N ILE A 201 -1.70 20.49 1.73
CA ILE A 201 -1.30 19.11 1.92
C ILE A 201 -2.36 18.18 1.31
N PRO A 202 -2.07 17.51 0.18
CA PRO A 202 -3.06 16.66 -0.47
C PRO A 202 -3.28 15.36 0.31
N TRP A 203 -4.36 14.65 -0.02
CA TRP A 203 -4.57 13.26 0.39
C TRP A 203 -3.36 12.44 0.00
N PHE A 204 -2.76 11.74 0.96
CA PHE A 204 -1.57 10.95 0.69
C PHE A 204 -1.86 9.79 -0.28
N PHE A 205 -3.04 9.18 -0.22
CA PHE A 205 -3.57 8.33 -1.28
C PHE A 205 -4.59 9.08 -2.15
N ASN A 206 -4.16 9.67 -3.26
CA ASN A 206 -5.08 10.35 -4.17
C ASN A 206 -5.99 9.32 -4.89
N PRO A 207 -7.33 9.33 -4.67
CA PRO A 207 -8.22 8.32 -5.23
C PRO A 207 -8.28 8.34 -6.75
N PHE A 208 -8.04 9.48 -7.39
CA PHE A 208 -8.08 9.64 -8.86
C PHE A 208 -6.84 9.07 -9.56
N ALA A 209 -5.73 8.94 -8.83
CA ALA A 209 -4.57 8.17 -9.25
C ALA A 209 -4.74 6.67 -8.97
N TRP A 210 -5.07 6.33 -7.71
CA TRP A 210 -5.10 4.94 -7.24
C TRP A 210 -6.25 4.10 -7.78
N GLN A 211 -7.31 4.74 -8.29
CA GLN A 211 -8.36 4.06 -9.05
C GLN A 211 -7.80 3.22 -10.20
N LEU A 212 -6.66 3.60 -10.80
CA LEU A 212 -6.05 2.86 -11.90
C LEU A 212 -5.67 1.43 -11.48
N VAL A 213 -5.06 1.26 -10.30
CA VAL A 213 -4.69 -0.06 -9.76
C VAL A 213 -5.96 -0.87 -9.46
N PHE A 214 -6.94 -0.25 -8.82
CA PHE A 214 -8.21 -0.89 -8.46
C PHE A 214 -8.96 -1.38 -9.71
N PHE A 215 -9.17 -0.50 -10.68
CA PHE A 215 -9.93 -0.83 -11.87
C PHE A 215 -9.18 -1.76 -12.82
N THR A 216 -7.85 -1.86 -12.72
CA THR A 216 -7.11 -2.91 -13.44
C THR A 216 -7.45 -4.30 -12.90
N GLY A 217 -7.46 -4.46 -11.57
CA GLY A 217 -7.94 -5.70 -10.94
C GLY A 217 -9.42 -5.97 -11.26
N PHE A 218 -10.25 -4.93 -11.21
CA PHE A 218 -11.68 -5.02 -11.54
C PHE A 218 -11.91 -5.46 -13.00
N ALA A 219 -11.22 -4.83 -13.96
CA ALA A 219 -11.37 -5.09 -15.37
C ALA A 219 -10.89 -6.50 -15.76
N LEU A 220 -9.82 -7.00 -15.14
CA LEU A 220 -9.37 -8.39 -15.31
C LEU A 220 -10.41 -9.39 -14.79
N ALA A 221 -10.96 -9.17 -13.60
CA ALA A 221 -12.00 -10.04 -13.03
C ALA A 221 -13.31 -10.01 -13.83
N MET A 222 -13.66 -8.87 -14.42
CA MET A 222 -14.82 -8.72 -15.30
C MET A 222 -14.59 -9.21 -16.74
N GLY A 223 -13.36 -9.59 -17.09
CA GLY A 223 -12.99 -10.01 -18.45
C GLY A 223 -13.01 -8.87 -19.48
N TRP A 224 -12.86 -7.62 -19.05
CA TRP A 224 -12.72 -6.47 -19.97
C TRP A 224 -11.30 -6.35 -20.51
N LEU A 225 -10.32 -6.76 -19.69
CA LEU A 225 -8.93 -6.90 -20.08
C LEU A 225 -8.62 -8.39 -20.27
N PRO A 226 -8.02 -8.79 -21.39
CA PRO A 226 -7.55 -10.16 -21.57
C PRO A 226 -6.41 -10.46 -20.60
N ALA A 227 -6.31 -11.71 -20.15
CA ALA A 227 -5.15 -12.15 -19.39
C ALA A 227 -3.88 -12.03 -20.25
N PRO A 228 -2.76 -11.53 -19.70
CA PRO A 228 -1.53 -11.38 -20.45
C PRO A 228 -0.99 -12.76 -20.87
N PRO A 229 -0.36 -12.89 -22.05
CA PRO A 229 0.19 -14.16 -22.51
C PRO A 229 1.32 -14.64 -21.59
N VAL A 230 1.35 -15.93 -21.28
CA VAL A 230 2.46 -16.53 -20.54
C VAL A 230 3.58 -16.87 -21.53
N SER A 231 4.54 -15.97 -21.69
CA SER A 231 5.67 -16.15 -22.62
C SER A 231 7.01 -15.92 -21.94
N ARG A 232 8.04 -16.67 -22.36
CA ARG A 232 9.42 -16.50 -21.84
C ARG A 232 9.96 -15.09 -22.05
N ARG A 233 9.49 -14.39 -23.09
CA ARG A 233 9.88 -13.01 -23.37
C ARG A 233 9.29 -12.06 -22.34
N LEU A 234 7.98 -12.15 -22.08
CA LEU A 234 7.32 -11.26 -21.12
C LEU A 234 7.79 -11.51 -19.68
N VAL A 235 8.03 -12.77 -19.30
CA VAL A 235 8.64 -13.10 -18.00
C VAL A 235 10.03 -12.46 -17.87
N ARG A 236 10.87 -12.56 -18.90
CA ARG A 236 12.20 -11.92 -18.90
C ARG A 236 12.13 -10.40 -18.84
N LEU A 237 11.21 -9.78 -19.58
CA LEU A 237 11.03 -8.32 -19.56
C LEU A 237 10.54 -7.84 -18.19
N ALA A 238 9.55 -8.51 -17.60
CA ALA A 238 9.06 -8.18 -16.26
C ALA A 238 10.16 -8.34 -15.19
N ALA A 239 10.90 -9.45 -15.24
CA ALA A 239 12.03 -9.68 -14.34
C ALA A 239 13.14 -8.64 -14.54
N ALA A 240 13.50 -8.34 -15.78
CA ALA A 240 14.50 -7.32 -16.09
C ALA A 240 14.07 -5.95 -15.58
N TYR A 241 12.80 -5.57 -15.75
CA TYR A 241 12.28 -4.31 -15.24
C TYR A 241 12.39 -4.21 -13.70
N VAL A 242 11.95 -5.25 -12.98
CA VAL A 242 12.08 -5.31 -11.51
C VAL A 242 13.54 -5.26 -11.05
N LEU A 243 14.46 -5.88 -11.79
CA LEU A 243 15.89 -5.83 -11.48
C LEU A 243 16.50 -4.45 -11.78
N LEU A 244 16.06 -3.79 -12.86
CA LEU A 244 16.52 -2.47 -13.26
C LEU A 244 16.10 -1.37 -12.30
N THR A 245 14.98 -1.55 -11.57
CA THR A 245 14.55 -0.57 -10.56
C THR A 245 15.35 -0.69 -9.25
N LEU A 246 16.02 -1.81 -8.98
CA LEU A 246 16.72 -2.06 -7.70
C LEU A 246 17.75 -0.97 -7.33
N PRO A 247 18.64 -0.49 -8.21
CA PRO A 247 19.64 0.52 -7.83
C PRO A 247 19.00 1.82 -7.35
N ILE A 248 17.86 2.19 -7.95
CA ILE A 248 17.16 3.43 -7.67
C ILE A 248 16.20 3.24 -6.49
N ALA A 249 15.60 2.06 -6.34
CA ALA A 249 14.53 1.79 -5.38
C ALA A 249 15.02 1.18 -4.06
N TRP A 250 16.15 0.48 -4.04
CA TRP A 250 16.62 -0.20 -2.84
C TRP A 250 17.21 0.79 -1.85
N PHE A 251 16.60 0.86 -0.66
CA PHE A 251 16.99 1.83 0.37
C PHE A 251 18.47 1.77 0.75
N ARG A 252 19.12 0.59 0.69
CA ARG A 252 20.54 0.51 1.03
C ARG A 252 21.43 1.19 -0.01
N ILE A 253 21.06 1.14 -1.28
CA ILE A 253 21.84 1.78 -2.35
C ILE A 253 21.62 3.27 -2.30
N HIS A 254 20.37 3.73 -2.50
CA HIS A 254 20.10 5.15 -2.69
C HIS A 254 20.20 6.00 -1.41
N GLN A 255 20.37 5.39 -0.22
CA GLN A 255 20.67 6.12 1.03
C GLN A 255 22.15 6.10 1.39
N GLY A 256 23.04 5.66 0.49
CA GLY A 256 24.48 5.62 0.76
C GLY A 256 24.90 4.54 1.77
N LEU A 257 24.04 3.55 2.04
CA LEU A 257 24.30 2.53 3.05
C LEU A 257 25.01 1.29 2.49
N TRP A 258 25.26 1.26 1.18
CA TRP A 258 25.79 0.09 0.48
C TRP A 258 27.05 0.39 -0.31
N LEU A 259 27.04 1.41 -1.20
CA LEU A 259 28.24 1.82 -1.93
C LEU A 259 28.93 2.96 -1.18
N PRO A 260 30.26 3.09 -1.27
CA PRO A 260 31.02 4.17 -0.66
C PRO A 260 30.52 5.56 -1.07
N ASP A 261 30.47 6.49 -0.11
CA ASP A 261 29.95 7.85 -0.30
C ASP A 261 30.75 8.70 -1.31
N ASP A 262 32.01 8.33 -1.57
CA ASP A 262 32.92 9.02 -2.49
C ASP A 262 32.80 8.53 -3.94
N TRP A 263 32.01 7.49 -4.19
CA TRP A 263 31.83 6.99 -5.54
C TRP A 263 30.87 7.88 -6.33
N LEU A 264 31.34 8.31 -7.50
CA LEU A 264 30.54 9.06 -8.47
C LEU A 264 29.17 8.41 -8.72
N VAL A 265 29.11 7.08 -8.82
CA VAL A 265 27.85 6.34 -9.07
C VAL A 265 26.78 6.59 -7.99
N GLN A 266 27.15 6.88 -6.74
CA GLN A 266 26.16 7.21 -5.70
C GLN A 266 25.48 8.54 -5.96
N ASP A 267 26.25 9.55 -6.36
CA ASP A 267 25.70 10.87 -6.73
C ASP A 267 24.77 10.74 -7.95
N TRP A 268 25.18 9.99 -8.98
CA TRP A 268 24.33 9.71 -10.14
C TRP A 268 23.02 8.99 -9.76
N ILE A 269 23.07 8.01 -8.85
CA ILE A 269 21.87 7.29 -8.40
C ILE A 269 20.94 8.23 -7.62
N ALA A 270 21.50 9.07 -6.73
CA ALA A 270 20.72 10.02 -5.94
C ALA A 270 20.05 11.07 -6.84
N GLU A 271 20.78 11.64 -7.80
CA GLU A 271 20.27 12.61 -8.76
C GLU A 271 19.21 12.00 -9.68
N LEU A 272 19.47 10.81 -10.25
CA LEU A 272 18.50 10.09 -11.07
C LEU A 272 17.22 9.78 -10.28
N ARG A 273 17.35 9.39 -9.00
CA ARG A 273 16.20 9.14 -8.13
C ARG A 273 15.38 10.40 -7.89
N ALA A 274 16.04 11.54 -7.64
CA ALA A 274 15.37 12.82 -7.45
C ALA A 274 14.65 13.28 -8.72
N LEU A 275 15.32 13.23 -9.89
CA LEU A 275 14.73 13.62 -11.17
C LEU A 275 13.56 12.72 -11.59
N SER A 276 13.60 11.44 -11.21
CA SER A 276 12.54 10.48 -11.53
C SER A 276 11.41 10.44 -10.50
N GLU A 277 11.44 11.26 -9.45
CA GLU A 277 10.45 11.25 -8.35
C GLU A 277 9.00 11.22 -8.83
N PRO A 278 8.55 12.04 -9.79
CA PRO A 278 7.17 11.99 -10.28
C PRO A 278 6.78 10.61 -10.87
N LEU A 279 7.74 9.89 -11.46
CA LEU A 279 7.51 8.58 -12.08
C LEU A 279 7.33 7.47 -11.04
N TRP A 280 7.89 7.63 -9.85
CA TRP A 280 7.81 6.64 -8.78
C TRP A 280 7.20 7.20 -7.51
N TRP A 281 6.51 8.35 -7.50
CA TRP A 281 5.90 8.86 -6.27
C TRP A 281 4.64 8.09 -5.88
N LYS A 282 4.35 8.00 -4.57
CA LYS A 282 3.28 7.15 -4.04
C LYS A 282 1.93 7.84 -4.14
N THR A 283 1.89 9.14 -3.84
CA THR A 283 0.64 9.89 -3.77
C THR A 283 -0.15 9.88 -5.06
N TRP A 284 0.52 10.17 -6.18
CA TRP A 284 -0.10 10.24 -7.50
C TRP A 284 0.03 8.94 -8.31
N LEU A 285 0.47 7.84 -7.68
CA LEU A 285 0.73 6.55 -8.35
C LEU A 285 1.56 6.75 -9.63
N GLY A 286 2.83 7.12 -9.48
CA GLY A 286 3.71 7.37 -10.62
C GLY A 286 3.77 6.19 -11.60
N ALA A 287 3.95 6.50 -12.90
CA ALA A 287 3.88 5.49 -13.96
C ALA A 287 4.87 4.33 -13.77
N ALA A 288 6.10 4.62 -13.35
CA ALA A 288 7.11 3.59 -13.09
C ALA A 288 6.73 2.72 -11.88
N ARG A 289 6.13 3.29 -10.83
CA ARG A 289 5.55 2.51 -9.72
C ARG A 289 4.46 1.58 -10.22
N TYR A 290 3.54 2.08 -11.06
CA TYR A 290 2.44 1.27 -11.58
C TYR A 290 2.93 0.12 -12.46
N VAL A 291 3.85 0.38 -13.39
CA VAL A 291 4.47 -0.66 -14.23
C VAL A 291 5.26 -1.66 -13.39
N HIS A 292 5.94 -1.21 -12.33
CA HIS A 292 6.66 -2.08 -11.40
C HIS A 292 5.73 -3.03 -10.69
N PHE A 293 4.58 -2.53 -10.20
CA PHE A 293 3.54 -3.36 -9.64
C PHE A 293 3.01 -4.39 -10.65
N LEU A 294 2.69 -3.98 -11.88
CA LEU A 294 2.19 -4.90 -12.91
C LEU A 294 3.22 -6.00 -13.26
N ALA A 295 4.51 -5.66 -13.33
CA ALA A 295 5.58 -6.62 -13.56
C ALA A 295 5.65 -7.65 -12.42
N LEU A 296 5.62 -7.21 -11.16
CA LEU A 296 5.59 -8.10 -9.99
C LEU A 296 4.33 -8.96 -9.96
N ALA A 297 3.16 -8.37 -10.20
CA ALA A 297 1.89 -9.08 -10.24
C ALA A 297 1.89 -10.17 -11.34
N TYR A 298 2.42 -9.87 -12.52
CA TYR A 298 2.58 -10.83 -13.60
C TYR A 298 3.52 -11.99 -13.21
N LEU A 299 4.70 -11.68 -12.68
CA LEU A 299 5.67 -12.70 -12.22
C LEU A 299 5.06 -13.59 -11.13
N ALA A 300 4.39 -12.99 -10.15
CA ALA A 300 3.71 -13.72 -9.08
C ALA A 300 2.57 -14.60 -9.61
N TRP A 301 1.76 -14.09 -10.54
CA TRP A 301 0.69 -14.83 -11.19
C TRP A 301 1.21 -16.03 -12.00
N VAL A 302 2.29 -15.86 -12.76
CA VAL A 302 2.97 -16.96 -13.46
C VAL A 302 3.57 -17.96 -12.46
N ALA A 303 4.12 -17.47 -11.34
CA ALA A 303 4.74 -18.31 -10.32
C ALA A 303 3.72 -19.21 -9.61
N VAL A 304 2.50 -18.74 -9.32
CA VAL A 304 1.44 -19.56 -8.68
C VAL A 304 0.74 -20.52 -9.65
N GLY A 305 0.94 -20.31 -10.96
CA GLY A 305 0.43 -21.17 -12.02
C GLY A 305 -1.08 -21.02 -12.30
N PRO A 306 -1.60 -21.72 -13.32
CA PRO A 306 -3.00 -21.64 -13.73
C PRO A 306 -3.95 -21.95 -12.56
N GLY A 307 -4.93 -21.06 -12.32
CA GLY A 307 -5.88 -21.21 -11.21
C GLY A 307 -5.27 -21.19 -9.80
N GLY A 308 -3.97 -20.90 -9.64
CA GLY A 308 -3.29 -20.98 -8.35
C GLY A 308 -2.92 -22.41 -7.93
N ARG A 309 -2.84 -23.35 -8.89
CA ARG A 309 -2.60 -24.77 -8.63
C ARG A 309 -1.39 -25.05 -7.71
N ARG A 310 -0.32 -24.27 -7.82
CA ARG A 310 0.89 -24.42 -6.99
C ARG A 310 0.71 -23.94 -5.55
N LEU A 311 -0.37 -23.23 -5.25
CA LEU A 311 -0.74 -22.87 -3.87
C LEU A 311 -1.47 -24.01 -3.17
N SER A 312 -2.23 -24.83 -3.92
CA SER A 312 -3.03 -25.93 -3.37
C SER A 312 -2.33 -27.27 -3.40
N GLU A 313 -1.53 -27.55 -4.43
CA GLU A 313 -0.84 -28.84 -4.61
C GLU A 313 0.59 -28.84 -4.01
N GLY A 314 1.00 -27.73 -3.40
CA GLY A 314 2.35 -27.53 -2.89
C GLY A 314 3.31 -26.96 -3.92
N TRP A 315 4.39 -26.35 -3.42
CA TRP A 315 5.45 -25.79 -4.25
C TRP A 315 6.52 -26.85 -4.52
N ALA A 316 6.64 -27.30 -5.77
CA ALA A 316 7.86 -28.00 -6.20
C ALA A 316 8.96 -26.93 -6.39
N PRO A 317 10.10 -27.01 -5.67
CA PRO A 317 11.18 -26.07 -5.89
C PRO A 317 11.61 -26.10 -7.36
N PRO A 318 11.94 -24.94 -7.96
CA PRO A 318 12.50 -24.94 -9.29
C PRO A 318 13.71 -25.87 -9.32
N GLY A 319 13.88 -26.59 -10.44
CA GLY A 319 15.06 -27.42 -10.65
C GLY A 319 16.35 -26.63 -10.43
N ARG A 320 17.44 -27.32 -10.07
CA ARG A 320 18.73 -26.68 -9.78
C ARG A 320 19.08 -25.67 -10.87
N PRO A 321 19.35 -24.40 -10.52
CA PRO A 321 19.78 -23.40 -11.50
C PRO A 321 21.05 -23.88 -12.21
N SER A 322 21.27 -23.47 -13.45
CA SER A 322 22.48 -23.86 -14.18
C SER A 322 23.74 -23.42 -13.42
N ALA A 323 24.86 -24.11 -13.62
CA ALA A 323 26.13 -23.77 -12.99
C ALA A 323 26.51 -22.30 -13.23
N ALA A 324 26.24 -21.77 -14.43
CA ALA A 324 26.48 -20.36 -14.76
C ALA A 324 25.70 -19.38 -13.86
N VAL A 325 24.43 -19.67 -13.56
CA VAL A 325 23.61 -18.83 -12.67
C VAL A 325 24.11 -18.93 -11.23
N GLN A 326 24.53 -20.12 -10.79
CA GLN A 326 25.11 -20.31 -9.47
C GLN A 326 26.44 -19.53 -9.32
N TRP A 327 27.32 -19.60 -10.33
CA TRP A 327 28.58 -18.84 -10.35
C TRP A 327 28.34 -17.34 -10.41
N LEU A 328 27.37 -16.87 -11.20
CA LEU A 328 26.99 -15.45 -11.21
C LEU A 328 26.48 -14.99 -9.84
N ALA A 329 25.59 -15.76 -9.21
CA ALA A 329 25.09 -15.45 -7.88
C ALA A 329 26.22 -15.45 -6.83
N ALA A 330 27.15 -16.41 -6.91
CA ALA A 330 28.33 -16.47 -6.05
C ALA A 330 29.27 -15.27 -6.29
N ALA A 331 29.51 -14.89 -7.54
CA ALA A 331 30.33 -13.73 -7.90
C ALA A 331 29.70 -12.42 -7.40
N VAL A 332 28.38 -12.25 -7.58
CA VAL A 332 27.65 -11.10 -7.03
C VAL A 332 27.72 -11.10 -5.51
N ALA A 333 27.50 -12.24 -4.86
CA ALA A 333 27.59 -12.37 -3.40
C ALA A 333 29.00 -12.03 -2.88
N LEU A 334 30.06 -12.50 -3.55
CA LEU A 334 31.46 -12.20 -3.18
C LEU A 334 31.82 -10.74 -3.42
N ALA A 335 31.42 -10.18 -4.57
CA ALA A 335 31.64 -8.77 -4.89
C ALA A 335 30.90 -7.83 -3.93
N THR A 336 29.79 -8.30 -3.35
CA THR A 336 28.97 -7.54 -2.41
C THR A 336 29.25 -7.85 -0.94
N LEU A 337 29.99 -8.92 -0.64
CA LEU A 337 30.30 -9.37 0.72
C LEU A 337 30.96 -8.28 1.59
N PRO A 338 31.94 -7.49 1.09
CA PRO A 338 32.58 -6.43 1.86
C PRO A 338 31.62 -5.32 2.31
N TYR A 339 30.49 -5.18 1.62
CA TYR A 339 29.49 -4.13 1.83
C TYR A 339 28.29 -4.61 2.65
N SER A 340 28.25 -5.92 2.98
CA SER A 340 27.18 -6.53 3.78
C SER A 340 27.30 -6.25 5.29
N GLY A 341 28.51 -5.99 5.78
CA GLY A 341 28.83 -5.64 7.16
C GLY A 341 28.91 -4.14 7.39
N SER A 342 27.77 -3.47 7.63
CA SER A 342 27.77 -2.04 7.91
C SER A 342 28.20 -1.72 9.34
N THR A 343 29.50 -1.69 9.64
CA THR A 343 30.03 -0.79 10.67
C THR A 343 30.32 0.56 10.00
N ARG A 344 29.51 1.58 10.34
CA ARG A 344 29.62 2.94 9.77
C ARG A 344 31.07 3.44 9.82
N SER A 345 31.62 3.86 8.67
CA SER A 345 32.89 4.60 8.67
C SER A 345 32.70 5.97 9.37
N PRO A 346 33.72 6.52 10.06
CA PRO A 346 33.61 7.80 10.76
C PRO A 346 33.30 8.99 9.83
N ALA A 347 33.58 8.88 8.53
CA ALA A 347 33.37 9.94 7.54
C ALA A 347 31.88 10.18 7.23
N SER A 348 31.08 9.11 7.13
CA SER A 348 29.63 9.21 6.87
C SER A 348 28.86 9.82 8.04
N ARG A 349 29.41 9.67 9.27
CA ARG A 349 28.86 10.27 10.49
C ARG A 349 28.95 11.81 10.47
N ARG A 350 30.04 12.37 9.93
CA ARG A 350 30.25 13.83 9.82
C ARG A 350 29.38 14.47 8.74
N ARG A 351 29.11 13.76 7.64
CA ARG A 351 28.29 14.26 6.53
C ARG A 351 26.79 14.23 6.84
N TRP A 352 26.32 13.25 7.64
CA TRP A 352 24.97 13.29 8.22
C TRP A 352 24.77 14.50 9.15
N THR A 353 25.73 14.78 10.04
CA THR A 353 25.68 15.99 10.87
C THR A 353 25.78 17.26 10.02
N ALA A 354 26.65 17.29 9.02
CA ALA A 354 26.83 18.47 8.16
C ALA A 354 25.64 18.73 7.25
N GLY A 355 25.00 17.70 6.67
CA GLY A 355 23.79 17.81 5.87
C GLY A 355 22.59 18.30 6.67
N CYS A 356 22.44 17.85 7.92
CA CYS A 356 21.49 18.41 8.88
C CYS A 356 21.82 19.86 9.31
N ILE A 357 23.10 20.25 9.32
CA ILE A 357 23.55 21.60 9.68
C ILE A 357 23.43 22.58 8.49
N THR A 358 23.59 22.13 7.25
CA THR A 358 23.45 22.98 6.05
C THR A 358 22.00 23.26 5.67
N SER A 359 21.04 22.41 6.09
CA SER A 359 19.61 22.77 6.09
C SER A 359 19.24 23.74 7.22
N PHE A 360 20.20 24.19 8.03
CA PHE A 360 20.03 25.03 9.23
C PHE A 360 20.60 26.45 9.09
N ARG A 361 20.70 27.00 7.87
CA ARG A 361 20.85 28.46 7.70
C ARG A 361 19.48 29.10 7.56
N SER A 362 18.96 29.59 8.68
CA SER A 362 17.79 30.47 8.71
C SER A 362 18.09 31.84 8.06
N PRO A 363 17.12 32.44 7.37
CA PRO A 363 17.07 33.89 7.24
C PRO A 363 16.81 34.50 8.62
N ARG A 364 17.56 35.55 8.98
CA ARG A 364 17.47 36.20 10.28
C ARG A 364 16.11 36.90 10.48
N ARG A 365 15.46 36.60 11.63
CA ARG A 365 14.48 37.38 12.46
C ARG A 365 13.26 38.00 11.74
N ALA A 366 12.01 37.86 12.18
CA ALA A 366 11.47 37.86 13.55
C ALA A 366 10.03 37.26 13.63
N GLY A 367 9.66 36.68 14.79
CA GLY A 367 8.27 36.53 15.25
C GLY A 367 7.69 35.10 15.39
N SER A 368 7.62 34.61 16.65
CA SER A 368 6.74 33.56 17.25
C SER A 368 6.44 32.23 16.51
N GLY A 369 6.85 31.10 17.10
CA GLY A 369 6.92 29.73 16.53
C GLY A 369 5.62 28.89 16.42
N PRO A 370 5.73 27.64 15.92
CA PRO A 370 5.84 26.47 16.82
C PRO A 370 6.91 25.43 16.44
N ILE A 371 7.18 24.55 17.40
CA ILE A 371 8.24 23.53 17.49
C ILE A 371 8.08 22.42 16.43
N SER A 372 9.13 22.20 15.63
CA SER A 372 9.22 21.08 14.67
C SER A 372 10.05 19.93 15.24
N TRP A 373 9.51 18.71 15.21
CA TRP A 373 10.14 17.50 15.73
C TRP A 373 10.92 16.76 14.62
N CYS A 374 12.20 16.47 14.93
CA CYS A 374 13.07 15.57 14.17
C CYS A 374 12.73 14.10 14.53
N PRO A 375 12.78 13.12 13.60
CA PRO A 375 12.46 11.74 13.92
C PRO A 375 13.64 11.06 14.64
N ALA A 376 13.46 10.79 15.93
CA ALA A 376 14.40 10.01 16.72
C ALA A 376 14.50 8.56 16.20
N SER A 377 15.70 8.20 15.77
CA SER A 377 16.17 6.83 15.56
C SER A 377 16.94 6.40 16.81
N GLY A 378 16.69 5.20 17.34
CA GLY A 378 17.48 4.66 18.45
C GLY A 378 16.78 3.59 19.29
N SER A 379 17.10 2.34 18.96
CA SER A 379 17.14 1.12 19.80
C SER A 379 17.03 1.26 21.33
N ALA A 380 16.11 0.49 21.93
CA ALA A 380 16.35 -0.28 23.15
C ALA A 380 15.32 -1.42 23.24
N TRP A 381 15.80 -2.59 23.65
CA TRP A 381 15.10 -3.87 23.70
C TRP A 381 14.21 -3.98 24.95
N CYS A 382 13.03 -4.60 24.84
CA CYS A 382 12.52 -5.53 25.85
C CYS A 382 11.30 -6.31 25.32
N SER A 383 11.41 -7.63 25.41
CA SER A 383 10.53 -8.70 24.94
C SER A 383 9.32 -8.92 25.85
N TRP A 384 8.09 -9.11 25.32
CA TRP A 384 7.04 -9.97 25.91
C TRP A 384 6.03 -10.45 24.84
N PRO A 385 5.51 -11.71 24.93
CA PRO A 385 4.52 -12.29 24.02
C PRO A 385 3.09 -12.14 24.56
N ILE A 386 2.04 -12.28 23.72
CA ILE A 386 0.82 -13.11 23.95
C ILE A 386 -0.38 -12.79 23.01
N CYS A 387 -0.94 -13.89 22.51
CA CYS A 387 -2.29 -14.25 22.07
C CYS A 387 -3.13 -13.39 21.11
N TRP A 388 -3.20 -13.92 19.89
CA TRP A 388 -4.24 -13.76 18.89
C TRP A 388 -5.52 -14.52 19.27
N ARG A 389 -6.64 -13.82 19.53
CA ARG A 389 -7.99 -14.43 19.50
C ARG A 389 -9.14 -13.41 19.51
N TRP A 390 -9.18 -12.47 18.56
CA TRP A 390 -10.31 -11.50 18.50
C TRP A 390 -10.92 -11.26 17.11
N TRP A 391 -10.61 -12.09 16.10
CA TRP A 391 -11.16 -11.93 14.74
C TRP A 391 -11.99 -13.14 14.27
N CYS A 392 -12.70 -13.79 15.19
CA CYS A 392 -13.72 -14.78 14.86
C CYS A 392 -14.92 -14.65 15.80
N TRP A 393 -15.95 -13.90 15.37
CA TRP A 393 -17.37 -14.09 15.70
C TRP A 393 -18.19 -13.06 14.92
N ALA A 394 -19.37 -13.31 14.37
CA ALA A 394 -20.10 -14.54 14.02
C ALA A 394 -21.25 -14.09 13.09
N GLY A 395 -21.66 -14.96 12.16
CA GLY A 395 -22.94 -14.82 11.46
C GLY A 395 -24.13 -15.02 12.42
N PRO A 396 -25.36 -14.68 11.99
CA PRO A 396 -26.52 -14.66 12.86
C PRO A 396 -26.96 -16.08 13.28
N PRO A 397 -27.57 -16.25 14.47
CA PRO A 397 -28.10 -17.53 14.92
C PRO A 397 -29.43 -17.82 14.23
N SER A 398 -29.51 -18.93 13.49
CA SER A 398 -30.78 -19.45 12.96
C SER A 398 -31.38 -20.49 13.91
N ALA A 399 -32.54 -20.13 14.48
CA ALA A 399 -33.69 -20.94 14.86
C ALA A 399 -33.47 -22.43 15.23
N ARG A 400 -33.71 -22.75 16.51
CA ARG A 400 -34.22 -24.06 16.92
C ARG A 400 -35.70 -24.13 16.54
N ALA A 401 -36.09 -25.13 15.76
CA ALA A 401 -37.46 -25.62 15.68
C ALA A 401 -37.42 -27.12 15.96
N GLY A 402 -38.18 -27.55 16.97
CA GLY A 402 -38.29 -28.94 17.40
C GLY A 402 -38.97 -29.82 16.36
N ALA A 403 -38.64 -31.10 16.41
CA ALA A 403 -39.42 -32.15 15.78
C ALA A 403 -40.68 -32.41 16.62
N PRO A 404 -41.85 -32.62 16.00
CA PRO A 404 -43.03 -33.10 16.72
C PRO A 404 -43.06 -34.63 16.73
N SER A 405 -43.67 -35.18 17.79
CA SER A 405 -44.64 -36.27 17.62
C SER A 405 -45.92 -35.71 17.03
#